data_AF-A0A453Q3L9-F1
#
_entry.id   AF-A0A453Q3L9-F1
#
_cell.length_a   1.000
_cell.length_b   1.000
_cell.length_c   1.000
_cell.angle_alpha   90.00
_cell.angle_beta   90.00
_cell.angle_gamma   90.00
#
_symmetry.space_group_name_H-M   'P 1'
#
loop_
_entity.id
_entity.type
_entity.pdbx_description
1 polymer ?
#
loop_
_entity_poly.entity_id
_entity_poly.type
_entity_poly.pdbx_seq_one_letter_code
_entity_poly.pdbx_strand_id
1 'polypeptide(L)'
;MAARKHLIDNVKKTVKGRAQLGVGAFADALLVIPKTLAENSGLDTQDVIVSLENEHDRGLVVGLNHNTGEPVDPEMEGIYDNYSVKRQIVNSG
;
A
#
# COMPACT_ATOMS: atom_id res chain seq x y z
N MET A 1 -0.87 2.01 -0.81
CA MET A 1 -1.71 1.50 -1.92
C MET A 1 -1.22 1.89 -3.30
N ALA A 2 -0.98 3.18 -3.57
CA ALA A 2 -0.56 3.67 -4.89
C ALA A 2 0.61 2.90 -5.55
N ALA A 3 1.71 2.65 -4.82
CA ALA A 3 2.87 1.93 -5.37
C ALA A 3 2.54 0.49 -5.79
N ARG A 4 1.79 -0.27 -4.97
CA ARG A 4 1.30 -1.61 -5.33
C ARG A 4 0.45 -1.57 -6.59
N LYS A 5 -0.54 -0.67 -6.64
CA LYS A 5 -1.43 -0.54 -7.80
C LYS A 5 -0.65 -0.23 -9.08
N HIS A 6 0.31 0.69 -9.01
CA HIS A 6 1.17 1.00 -10.14
C HIS A 6 1.95 -0.23 -10.64
N LEU A 7 2.53 -1.01 -9.72
CA LEU A 7 3.26 -2.23 -10.06
C LEU A 7 2.36 -3.29 -10.70
N ILE A 8 1.15 -3.50 -10.19
CA ILE A 8 0.20 -4.49 -10.72
C ILE A 8 -0.37 -4.04 -12.08
N ASP A 9 -0.82 -2.80 -12.18
CA ASP A 9 -1.59 -2.34 -13.32
C ASP A 9 -0.72 -1.93 -14.51
N ASN A 10 0.51 -1.48 -14.26
CA ASN A 10 1.41 -0.98 -15.31
C ASN A 10 2.63 -1.87 -15.49
N VAL A 11 3.37 -2.17 -14.42
CA VAL A 11 4.68 -2.85 -14.53
C VAL A 11 4.54 -4.36 -14.76
N LYS A 12 3.63 -5.03 -14.05
CA LYS A 12 3.42 -6.48 -14.19
C LYS A 12 2.97 -6.88 -15.60
N LYS A 13 2.34 -5.96 -16.34
CA LYS A 13 1.89 -6.17 -17.73
C LYS A 13 3.01 -6.00 -18.76
N THR A 14 4.11 -5.33 -18.42
CA THR A 14 5.26 -5.12 -19.33
C THR A 14 6.30 -6.23 -19.24
N VAL A 15 6.26 -7.06 -18.20
CA VAL A 15 7.17 -8.19 -17.98
C VAL A 15 6.48 -9.54 -18.24
N LYS A 16 7.26 -10.58 -18.58
CA LYS A 16 6.74 -11.94 -18.85
C LYS A 16 7.49 -13.01 -18.05
N GLY A 17 6.86 -14.17 -17.90
CA GLY A 17 7.46 -15.33 -17.25
C GLY A 17 7.75 -15.09 -15.77
N ARG A 18 8.90 -15.58 -15.27
CA ARG A 18 9.25 -15.51 -13.84
C ARG A 18 9.31 -14.08 -13.30
N ALA A 19 9.71 -13.11 -14.12
CA ALA A 19 9.75 -11.71 -13.71
C ALA A 19 8.35 -11.17 -13.35
N GLN A 20 7.30 -11.64 -14.03
CA GLN A 20 5.92 -11.24 -13.73
C GLN A 20 5.47 -11.70 -12.34
N LEU A 21 5.90 -12.89 -11.91
CA LEU A 21 5.65 -13.40 -10.56
C LEU A 21 6.41 -12.56 -9.53
N GLY A 22 7.67 -12.22 -9.82
CA GLY A 22 8.50 -11.37 -8.96
C GLY A 22 7.89 -9.97 -8.74
N VAL A 23 7.40 -9.31 -9.80
CA VAL A 23 6.71 -8.02 -9.67
C VAL A 23 5.45 -8.14 -8.81
N GLY A 24 4.69 -9.23 -8.96
CA GLY A 24 3.52 -9.50 -8.12
C GLY A 24 3.90 -9.63 -6.64
N ALA A 25 4.87 -10.49 -6.33
CA ALA A 25 5.35 -10.69 -4.97
C ALA A 25 5.91 -9.41 -4.34
N PHE A 26 6.64 -8.60 -5.11
CA PHE A 26 7.14 -7.31 -4.64
C PHE A 26 6.00 -6.31 -4.36
N ALA A 27 4.99 -6.24 -5.24
CA ALA A 27 3.82 -5.41 -5.02
C ALA A 27 3.02 -5.83 -3.77
N ASP A 28 2.93 -7.14 -3.49
CA ASP A 28 2.32 -7.68 -2.28
C ASP A 28 3.15 -7.38 -1.03
N ALA A 29 4.49 -7.40 -1.13
CA ALA A 29 5.39 -7.07 -0.03
C ALA A 29 5.23 -5.61 0.43
N LEU A 30 4.91 -4.68 -0.48
CA LEU A 30 4.64 -3.28 -0.12
C LEU A 30 3.42 -3.11 0.81
N LEU A 31 2.54 -4.12 0.89
CA LEU A 31 1.42 -4.10 1.83
C LEU A 31 1.84 -4.40 3.28
N VAL A 32 3.09 -4.75 3.55
CA VAL A 32 3.53 -5.04 4.92
C VAL A 32 3.26 -3.88 5.87
N ILE A 33 3.47 -2.63 5.43
CA ILE A 33 3.27 -1.43 6.28
C ILE A 33 1.82 -1.31 6.76
N PRO A 34 0.79 -1.21 5.89
CA PRO A 34 -0.58 -1.11 6.35
C PRO A 34 -1.05 -2.37 7.09
N LYS A 35 -0.53 -3.57 6.73
CA LYS A 35 -0.86 -4.81 7.45
C LYS A 35 -0.34 -4.77 8.90
N THR A 36 0.92 -4.38 9.09
CA THR A 36 1.51 -4.26 10.43
C THR A 36 0.81 -3.19 11.25
N LEU A 37 0.39 -2.08 10.65
CA LEU A 37 -0.41 -1.07 11.37
C LEU A 37 -1.77 -1.62 11.81
N ALA A 38 -2.47 -2.36 10.94
CA ALA A 38 -3.75 -2.97 11.29
C ALA A 38 -3.59 -4.02 12.41
N GLU A 39 -2.62 -4.91 12.27
CA GLU A 39 -2.31 -5.97 13.24
C GLU A 39 -1.95 -5.38 14.61
N ASN A 40 -1.05 -4.38 14.65
CA ASN A 40 -0.67 -3.70 15.89
C ASN A 40 -1.85 -2.97 16.57
N SER A 41 -2.89 -2.64 15.80
CA SER A 41 -4.08 -1.96 16.28
C SER A 41 -5.22 -2.93 16.62
N GLY A 42 -5.00 -4.24 16.50
CA GLY A 42 -5.99 -5.27 16.75
C GLY A 42 -7.11 -5.32 15.70
N LEU A 43 -6.89 -4.76 14.51
CA LEU A 43 -7.86 -4.71 13.43
C LEU A 43 -7.74 -5.95 12.53
N ASP A 44 -8.84 -6.32 11.87
CA ASP A 44 -8.79 -7.34 10.82
C ASP A 44 -7.97 -6.80 9.64
N THR A 45 -6.82 -7.44 9.41
CA THR A 45 -5.87 -7.00 8.41
C THR A 45 -6.41 -7.15 6.99
N GLN A 46 -7.27 -8.14 6.73
CA GLN A 46 -7.82 -8.36 5.40
C GLN A 46 -8.88 -7.31 5.08
N ASP A 47 -9.77 -7.01 6.02
CA ASP A 47 -10.82 -6.00 5.86
C ASP A 47 -10.24 -4.60 5.66
N VAL A 48 -9.20 -4.24 6.42
CA VAL A 48 -8.48 -2.98 6.25
C VAL A 48 -7.88 -2.87 4.85
N ILE A 49 -7.20 -3.91 4.38
CA ILE A 49 -6.56 -3.89 3.05
C ILE A 49 -7.61 -3.74 1.95
N VAL A 50 -8.70 -4.50 2.01
CA VAL A 50 -9.80 -4.43 1.04
C VAL A 50 -10.42 -3.02 1.03
N SER A 51 -10.66 -2.44 2.20
CA SER A 51 -11.24 -1.09 2.32
C SER A 51 -10.33 -0.02 1.72
N LEU A 52 -9.03 -0.08 2.03
CA LEU A 52 -8.04 0.82 1.46
C LEU A 52 -7.89 0.66 -0.07
N GLU A 53 -7.98 -0.57 -0.58
CA GLU A 53 -7.95 -0.81 -2.03
C GLU A 53 -9.18 -0.24 -2.73
N ASN A 54 -10.38 -0.46 -2.18
CA ASN A 54 -11.62 0.05 -2.75
C ASN A 54 -11.62 1.59 -2.85
N GLU A 55 -11.22 2.28 -1.78
CA GLU A 55 -11.16 3.75 -1.78
C GLU A 55 -10.06 4.27 -2.71
N HIS A 56 -8.92 3.57 -2.80
CA HIS A 56 -7.86 3.95 -3.72
C HIS A 56 -8.28 3.77 -5.20
N ASP A 57 -9.05 2.72 -5.51
CA ASP A 57 -9.59 2.47 -6.85
C ASP A 57 -10.62 3.53 -7.28
N ARG A 58 -11.23 4.23 -6.32
CA ARG A 58 -12.07 5.42 -6.58
C ARG A 58 -11.25 6.68 -6.91
N GLY A 59 -9.92 6.57 -6.95
CA GLY A 59 -9.01 7.68 -7.27
C GLY A 59 -8.59 8.52 -6.06
N LEU A 60 -8.87 8.05 -4.84
CA LEU A 60 -8.54 8.78 -3.62
C LEU A 60 -7.12 8.47 -3.14
N VAL A 61 -6.51 9.47 -2.50
CA VAL A 61 -5.31 9.27 -1.69
C VAL A 61 -5.75 8.70 -0.36
N VAL A 62 -5.27 7.50 -0.04
CA VAL A 62 -5.74 6.74 1.14
C VAL A 62 -4.61 6.50 2.13
N GLY A 63 -4.89 6.82 3.39
CA GLY A 63 -4.18 6.44 4.59
C GLY A 63 -5.05 5.52 5.45
N LEU A 64 -4.43 4.85 6.42
CA LEU A 64 -5.13 4.04 7.40
C LEU A 64 -5.25 4.82 8.71
N ASN A 65 -6.48 5.01 9.21
CA ASN A 65 -6.67 5.40 10.59
C ASN A 65 -6.55 4.15 11.48
N HIS A 66 -5.52 4.10 12.31
CA HIS A 66 -5.25 2.94 13.16
C HIS A 66 -6.28 2.78 14.31
N ASN A 67 -6.98 3.85 14.70
CA ASN A 67 -7.99 3.78 15.75
C ASN A 67 -9.32 3.21 15.25
N THR A 68 -9.73 3.55 14.03
CA THR A 68 -11.03 3.13 13.46
C THR A 68 -10.92 2.00 12.45
N GLY A 69 -9.73 1.80 11.86
CA GLY A 69 -9.51 0.89 10.74
C GLY A 69 -10.02 1.39 9.40
N GLU A 70 -10.56 2.61 9.36
CA GLU A 70 -11.15 3.18 8.16
C GLU A 70 -10.11 3.90 7.28
N PRO A 71 -10.31 3.92 5.96
CA PRO A 71 -9.55 4.77 5.05
C PRO A 71 -9.77 6.25 5.37
N VAL A 72 -8.70 7.03 5.39
CA VAL A 72 -8.73 8.48 5.55
C VAL A 72 -7.90 9.17 4.49
N ASP A 73 -8.14 10.45 4.25
CA ASP A 73 -7.22 11.28 3.48
C ASP A 73 -6.03 11.67 4.38
N PRO A 74 -4.82 11.15 4.12
CA PRO A 74 -3.66 11.42 4.97
C PRO A 74 -3.23 12.89 4.92
N GLU A 75 -3.54 13.61 3.84
CA GLU A 75 -3.22 15.03 3.72
C GLU A 75 -4.09 15.86 4.67
N MET A 76 -5.40 15.55 4.73
CA MET A 76 -6.33 16.22 5.66
C MET A 76 -6.00 15.94 7.12
N GLU A 77 -5.48 14.75 7.42
CA GLU A 77 -5.04 14.36 8.77
C GLU A 77 -3.63 14.86 9.12
N GLY A 78 -2.95 15.57 8.20
CA GLY A 78 -1.60 16.10 8.42
C GLY A 78 -0.50 15.03 8.49
N ILE A 79 -0.77 13.84 7.94
CA ILE A 79 0.14 12.69 7.94
C ILE A 79 0.99 12.74 6.67
N TYR A 80 2.26 13.12 6.82
CA TYR A 80 3.23 13.18 5.73
C TYR A 80 4.46 12.34 6.02
N ASP A 81 4.95 11.67 4.98
CA ASP A 81 6.23 10.96 5.01
C ASP A 81 7.28 11.68 4.17
N ASN A 82 8.52 11.68 4.64
CA ASN A 82 9.63 12.25 3.89
C ASN A 82 9.94 11.37 2.66
N TYR A 83 10.02 12.01 1.49
CA TYR A 83 10.32 11.33 0.22
C TYR A 83 11.64 10.53 0.26
N SER A 84 12.68 11.07 0.92
CA SER A 84 13.99 10.41 1.03
C SER A 84 13.90 9.08 1.78
N VAL A 85 13.04 9.02 2.82
CA VAL A 85 12.79 7.80 3.59
C VAL A 85 12.06 6.76 2.74
N LYS A 86 11.04 7.16 1.99
CA LYS A 86 10.31 6.25 1.09
C LYS A 86 11.22 5.67 0.00
N ARG A 87 12.07 6.49 -0.62
CA ARG A 87 13.03 6.01 -1.62
C ARG A 87 14.08 5.08 -1.03
N GLN A 88 14.61 5.40 0.15
CA GLN A 88 15.59 4.54 0.80
C GLN A 88 15.01 3.16 1.10
N ILE A 89 13.81 3.09 1.68
CA ILE A 89 13.16 1.81 2.00
C ILE A 89 12.94 0.96 0.74
N VAL A 90 12.57 1.57 -0.38
CA VAL A 90 12.38 0.84 -1.65
C VAL A 90 13.70 0.38 -2.26
N ASN A 91 14.79 1.15 -2.11
CA ASN A 91 16.09 0.86 -2.72
C ASN A 91 17.01 -0.01 -1.86
N SER A 92 16.79 -0.05 -0.55
CA SER A 92 17.61 -0.81 0.41
C SER A 92 17.06 -2.21 0.70
N GLY A 93 15.93 -2.58 0.09
CA GLY A 93 15.30 -3.90 0.19
C GLY A 93 15.73 -4.88 -0.89
#